data_AF-A0A1B1ZJS4-F1
#
_entry.id   AF-A0A1B1ZJS4-F1
#
_cell.length_a   1.000
_cell.length_b   1.000
_cell.length_c   1.000
_cell.angle_alpha   90.00
_cell.angle_beta   90.00
_cell.angle_gamma   90.00
#
_symmetry.space_group_name_H-M   'P 1'
#
loop_
_entity.id
_entity.type
_entity.pdbx_description
1 polymer ?
#
loop_
_entity_poly.entity_id
_entity_poly.type
_entity_poly.pdbx_seq_one_letter_code
_entity_poly.pdbx_strand_id
1 'polypeptide(L)'
;MPVLSLDSHVDGPQALVAGVLRETSTAAGAVAGIGVRLTAPAGLLVAGDEVRIGLPRGGPAIRTRITVAGTGGLHSARAAGPVRVLRHATRLSPGDAGGTLMQDELVWSPPLGAAGRISDPLLRRVAARLLAARRDAVARRVAELGRAPVVVGAAIVRDGRLLVAQRSYPAELAGRWELPGGGVEPGETEPEALARECVEELDTRIVAGDRIGTDLPIGRRVLRIRTATLAPGSPEPRAREHRALRWLYCRWFGGQ
;
A
#
# COMPACT_ATOMS: atom_id res chain seq x y z
N MET A 1 2.99 30.09 2.80
CA MET A 1 3.04 28.95 3.74
C MET A 1 4.35 28.22 3.51
N PRO A 2 5.08 27.79 4.55
CA PRO A 2 6.26 26.96 4.37
C PRO A 2 5.99 25.74 3.50
N VAL A 3 6.88 25.52 2.53
CA VAL A 3 6.95 24.33 1.69
C VAL A 3 8.34 23.73 1.87
N LEU A 4 8.39 22.42 2.07
CA LEU A 4 9.60 21.62 2.03
C LEU A 4 9.42 20.56 0.94
N SER A 5 10.35 20.53 0.00
CA SER A 5 10.39 19.51 -1.04
C SER A 5 11.68 18.70 -0.91
N LEU A 6 11.57 17.39 -1.09
CA LEU A 6 12.69 16.47 -1.08
C LEU A 6 12.51 15.45 -2.20
N ASP A 7 13.49 15.38 -3.09
CA ASP A 7 13.53 14.41 -4.17
C ASP A 7 14.53 13.32 -3.82
N SER A 8 14.15 12.08 -4.08
CA SER A 8 14.97 10.92 -3.72
C SER A 8 14.78 9.78 -4.72
N HIS A 9 15.86 9.05 -4.98
CA HIS A 9 15.82 7.82 -5.76
C HIS A 9 15.67 6.62 -4.82
N VAL A 10 14.83 5.67 -5.20
CA VAL A 10 14.68 4.37 -4.55
C VAL A 10 14.90 3.26 -5.60
N ASP A 11 15.84 2.38 -5.33
CA ASP A 11 16.19 1.28 -6.23
C ASP A 11 15.14 0.17 -6.12
N GLY A 12 14.14 0.22 -6.99
CA GLY A 12 13.10 -0.79 -7.10
C GLY A 12 11.92 -0.30 -7.94
N PRO A 13 11.06 -1.23 -8.37
CA PRO A 13 9.94 -0.91 -9.25
C PRO A 13 8.90 -0.06 -8.52
N GLN A 14 8.30 0.88 -9.26
CA GLN A 14 7.33 1.85 -8.71
C GLN A 14 6.17 1.19 -7.96
N ALA A 15 5.65 0.06 -8.46
CA ALA A 15 4.57 -0.66 -7.80
C ALA A 15 4.94 -1.15 -6.39
N LEU A 16 6.19 -1.58 -6.18
CA LEU A 16 6.69 -2.03 -4.87
C LEU A 16 6.98 -0.85 -3.95
N VAL A 17 7.61 0.20 -4.47
CA VAL A 17 7.82 1.44 -3.69
C VAL A 17 6.48 1.98 -3.20
N ALA A 18 5.48 2.05 -4.08
CA ALA A 18 4.13 2.48 -3.75
C ALA A 18 3.46 1.60 -2.69
N GLY A 19 3.64 0.27 -2.76
CA GLY A 19 3.09 -0.65 -1.76
C GLY A 19 3.76 -0.52 -0.40
N VAL A 20 5.09 -0.37 -0.37
CA VAL A 20 5.86 -0.15 0.87
C VAL A 20 5.49 1.18 1.53
N LEU A 21 5.25 2.26 0.76
CA LEU A 21 4.79 3.54 1.34
C LEU A 21 3.46 3.42 2.09
N ARG A 22 2.63 2.43 1.72
CA ARG A 22 1.33 2.18 2.35
C ARG A 22 1.44 1.26 3.57
N GLU A 23 2.58 0.61 3.80
CA GLU A 23 2.79 -0.29 4.93
C GLU A 23 2.97 0.51 6.23
N THR A 24 1.98 0.43 7.13
CA THR A 24 1.96 1.21 8.38
C THR A 24 3.15 0.92 9.27
N SER A 25 3.62 -0.34 9.34
CA SER A 25 4.78 -0.74 10.15
C SER A 25 6.06 -0.07 9.66
N THR A 26 6.25 0.03 8.33
CA THR A 26 7.39 0.74 7.73
C THR A 26 7.35 2.22 8.10
N ALA A 27 6.19 2.88 7.94
CA ALA A 27 6.03 4.29 8.30
C ALA A 27 6.25 4.55 9.80
N ALA A 28 5.68 3.70 10.67
CA ALA A 28 5.81 3.83 12.11
C ALA A 28 7.24 3.56 12.61
N GLY A 29 7.89 2.51 12.08
CA GLY A 29 9.27 2.18 12.40
C GLY A 29 10.25 3.27 11.98
N ALA A 30 10.03 3.89 10.81
CA ALA A 30 10.87 4.98 10.30
C ALA A 30 10.95 6.17 11.25
N VAL A 31 9.81 6.56 11.83
CA VAL A 31 9.71 7.79 12.63
C VAL A 31 9.91 7.57 14.13
N ALA A 32 9.87 6.31 14.58
CA ALA A 32 10.10 5.94 15.98
C ALA A 32 11.50 6.39 16.47
N GLY A 33 12.53 6.25 15.62
CA GLY A 33 13.91 6.63 15.94
C GLY A 33 14.13 8.14 16.20
N ILE A 34 13.20 8.99 15.77
CA ILE A 34 13.23 10.44 16.02
C ILE A 34 12.22 10.87 17.10
N GLY A 35 11.68 9.92 17.86
CA GLY A 35 10.74 10.16 18.96
C GLY A 35 9.31 10.49 18.52
N VAL A 36 8.98 10.28 17.24
CA VAL A 36 7.63 10.46 16.69
C VAL A 36 6.91 9.12 16.75
N ARG A 37 5.63 9.13 17.14
CA ARG A 37 4.79 7.93 17.15
C ARG A 37 3.73 8.04 16.07
N LEU A 38 3.69 7.07 15.16
CA LEU A 38 2.64 6.97 14.15
C LEU A 38 1.70 5.82 14.51
N THR A 39 0.39 6.06 14.41
CA THR A 39 -0.65 5.04 14.63
C THR A 39 -1.70 5.17 13.54
N ALA A 40 -2.09 4.05 12.95
CA ALA A 40 -3.08 3.97 11.86
C ALA A 40 -4.08 2.84 12.14
N PRO A 41 -5.27 2.85 11.50
CA PRO A 41 -6.33 1.86 11.77
C PRO A 41 -6.00 0.45 11.25
N ALA A 42 -5.12 0.33 10.26
CA ALA A 42 -4.78 -0.93 9.62
C ALA A 42 -3.29 -1.01 9.25
N GLY A 43 -2.84 -2.22 8.90
CA GLY A 43 -1.47 -2.47 8.45
C GLY A 43 -1.16 -1.91 7.05
N LEU A 44 -2.19 -1.69 6.24
CA LEU A 44 -2.08 -1.13 4.89
C LEU A 44 -2.95 0.11 4.77
N LEU A 45 -2.34 1.24 4.43
CA LEU A 45 -3.03 2.51 4.26
C LEU A 45 -3.82 2.56 2.95
N VAL A 46 -5.05 3.05 3.04
CA VAL A 46 -5.94 3.37 1.92
C VAL A 46 -6.47 4.80 2.03
N ALA A 47 -7.00 5.33 0.93
CA ALA A 47 -7.67 6.63 0.95
C ALA A 47 -8.85 6.61 1.95
N GLY A 48 -8.96 7.65 2.77
CA GLY A 48 -9.95 7.76 3.83
C GLY A 48 -9.40 7.45 5.23
N ASP A 49 -8.33 6.66 5.35
CA ASP A 49 -7.73 6.32 6.64
C ASP A 49 -7.22 7.56 7.38
N GLU A 50 -7.43 7.61 8.70
CA GLU A 50 -6.83 8.64 9.56
C GLU A 50 -5.61 8.10 10.30
N VAL A 51 -4.48 8.77 10.11
CA VAL A 51 -3.21 8.49 10.77
C VAL A 51 -2.98 9.51 11.88
N ARG A 52 -2.69 9.03 13.09
CA ARG A 52 -2.30 9.85 14.23
C ARG A 52 -0.78 9.93 14.32
N ILE A 53 -0.28 11.16 14.39
CA ILE A 53 1.14 11.48 14.54
C ILE A 53 1.34 12.14 15.91
N GLY A 54 1.89 11.41 16.86
CA GLY A 54 2.30 11.89 18.17
C GLY A 54 3.69 12.53 18.11
N LEU A 55 3.80 13.76 18.59
CA LEU A 55 5.06 14.48 18.62
C LEU A 55 5.94 14.03 19.81
N PRO A 56 7.27 14.22 19.73
CA PRO A 56 8.17 13.91 20.84
C PRO A 56 7.78 14.65 22.12
N ARG A 57 8.16 14.08 23.28
CA ARG A 57 7.96 14.68 24.62
C ARG A 57 6.49 14.94 24.99
N GLY A 58 5.54 14.18 24.44
CA GLY A 58 4.13 14.26 24.81
C GLY A 58 3.39 15.48 24.25
N GLY A 59 3.94 16.12 23.21
CA GLY A 59 3.28 17.24 22.55
C GLY A 59 1.94 16.87 21.90
N PRO A 60 1.12 17.88 21.52
CA PRO A 60 -0.19 17.65 20.92
C PRO A 60 -0.07 16.85 19.62
N ALA A 61 -0.86 15.78 19.51
CA ALA A 61 -0.87 14.96 18.32
C ALA A 61 -1.56 15.65 17.15
N ILE A 62 -1.10 15.32 15.94
CA ILE A 62 -1.71 15.72 14.68
C ILE A 62 -2.41 14.50 14.10
N ARG A 63 -3.62 14.68 13.55
CA ARG A 63 -4.27 13.65 12.73
C ARG A 63 -4.24 14.09 11.28
N THR A 64 -3.80 13.20 10.40
CA THR A 64 -3.88 13.37 8.95
C THR A 64 -4.79 12.30 8.38
N ARG A 65 -5.49 12.64 7.29
CA ARG A 65 -6.29 11.71 6.52
C ARG A 65 -5.57 11.42 5.22
N ILE A 66 -5.47 10.15 4.85
CA ILE A 66 -4.96 9.74 3.54
C ILE A 66 -5.98 10.15 2.48
N THR A 67 -5.54 10.93 1.50
CA THR A 67 -6.42 11.43 0.42
C THR A 67 -6.17 10.68 -0.88
N VAL A 68 -4.96 10.16 -1.08
CA VAL A 68 -4.56 9.35 -2.24
C VAL A 68 -3.66 8.24 -1.74
N ALA A 69 -3.88 7.01 -2.22
CA ALA A 69 -2.99 5.87 -2.01
C ALA A 69 -3.05 4.96 -3.24
N GLY A 70 -1.96 4.86 -3.98
CA GLY A 70 -1.90 4.06 -5.20
C GLY A 70 -0.51 4.02 -5.82
N THR A 71 -0.40 3.51 -7.05
CA THR A 71 0.87 3.37 -7.77
C THR A 71 1.58 4.70 -8.02
N GLY A 72 0.83 5.79 -8.19
CA GLY A 72 1.38 7.15 -8.32
C GLY A 72 1.89 7.78 -7.03
N GLY A 73 1.66 7.15 -5.87
CA GLY A 73 2.16 7.62 -4.57
C GLY A 73 1.10 7.68 -3.47
N LEU A 74 1.40 8.48 -2.44
CA LEU A 74 0.61 8.57 -1.21
C LEU A 74 0.50 10.03 -0.76
N HIS A 75 -0.73 10.53 -0.63
CA HIS A 75 -1.00 11.89 -0.18
C HIS A 75 -1.82 11.88 1.12
N SER A 76 -1.57 12.86 1.98
CA SER A 76 -2.36 13.08 3.18
C SER A 76 -2.58 14.57 3.45
N ALA A 77 -3.69 14.88 4.11
CA ALA A 77 -4.01 16.23 4.54
C ALA A 77 -4.42 16.21 6.01
N ARG A 78 -4.30 17.35 6.68
CA ARG A 78 -4.76 17.53 8.06
C ARG A 78 -6.23 17.13 8.19
N ALA A 79 -6.50 16.25 9.14
CA ALA A 79 -7.84 15.99 9.67
C ALA A 79 -8.10 16.81 10.93
N ALA A 80 -7.15 16.81 11.89
CA ALA A 80 -7.27 17.54 13.14
C ALA A 80 -5.90 17.85 13.77
N GLY A 81 -5.91 18.71 14.79
CA GLY A 81 -4.71 19.08 15.55
C GLY A 81 -4.38 20.57 15.49
N PRO A 82 -3.27 20.97 16.13
CA PRO A 82 -2.93 22.38 16.39
C PRO A 82 -2.46 23.15 15.16
N VAL A 83 -1.93 22.44 14.16
CA VAL A 83 -1.52 23.02 12.88
C VAL A 83 -2.79 23.27 12.06
N ARG A 84 -3.02 24.47 11.52
CA ARG A 84 -4.22 24.78 10.70
C ARG A 84 -4.19 24.12 9.33
N VAL A 85 -3.01 24.06 8.71
CA VAL A 85 -2.78 23.42 7.42
C VAL A 85 -1.61 22.47 7.56
N LEU A 86 -1.80 21.22 7.15
CA LEU A 86 -0.74 20.26 6.92
C LEU A 86 -1.15 19.45 5.69
N ARG A 87 -0.30 19.42 4.67
CA ARG A 87 -0.47 18.60 3.48
C ARG A 87 0.85 17.93 3.18
N HIS A 88 0.82 16.64 2.92
CA HIS A 88 1.96 15.86 2.49
C HIS A 88 1.58 15.14 1.22
N ALA A 89 2.40 15.28 0.18
CA ALA A 89 2.24 14.55 -1.07
C ALA A 89 3.55 13.85 -1.38
N THR A 90 3.51 12.52 -1.47
CA THR A 90 4.54 11.73 -2.14
C THR A 90 4.07 11.40 -3.54
N ARG A 91 4.77 11.90 -4.55
CA ARG A 91 4.56 11.52 -5.95
C ARG A 91 5.66 10.54 -6.36
N LEU A 92 5.25 9.51 -7.10
CA LEU A 92 6.13 8.51 -7.66
C LEU A 92 6.10 8.57 -9.18
N SER A 93 7.27 8.50 -9.78
CA SER A 93 7.43 8.35 -11.22
C SER A 93 8.54 7.35 -11.53
N PRO A 94 8.57 6.77 -12.74
CA PRO A 94 9.71 5.97 -13.16
C PRO A 94 11.02 6.75 -13.01
N GLY A 95 12.01 6.11 -12.39
CA GLY A 95 13.38 6.61 -12.30
C GLY A 95 14.29 5.90 -13.30
N ASP A 96 15.58 6.18 -13.22
CA ASP A 96 16.58 5.56 -14.08
C ASP A 96 16.79 4.07 -13.71
N ALA A 97 17.25 3.28 -14.68
CA ALA A 97 17.62 1.86 -14.48
C ALA A 97 16.55 0.98 -13.80
N GLY A 98 15.25 1.30 -13.98
CA GLY A 98 14.15 0.56 -13.37
C GLY A 98 13.89 0.89 -11.90
N GLY A 99 14.54 1.94 -11.37
CA GLY A 99 14.25 2.53 -10.08
C GLY A 99 13.02 3.43 -10.10
N THR A 100 12.76 4.08 -8.96
CA THR A 100 11.63 4.98 -8.78
C THR A 100 12.10 6.31 -8.23
N LEU A 101 11.69 7.40 -8.88
CA LEU A 101 11.83 8.74 -8.34
C LEU A 101 10.68 9.01 -7.36
N MET A 102 11.04 9.38 -6.14
CA MET A 102 10.12 9.70 -5.06
C MET A 102 10.28 11.17 -4.68
N GLN A 103 9.24 11.95 -4.95
CA GLN A 103 9.18 13.39 -4.68
C GLN A 103 8.22 13.65 -3.52
N ASP A 104 8.76 14.06 -2.39
CA ASP A 104 8.00 14.46 -1.22
C ASP A 104 7.81 15.98 -1.18
N GLU A 105 6.58 16.41 -0.97
CA GLU A 105 6.22 17.81 -0.74
C GLU A 105 5.42 17.92 0.55
N LEU A 106 5.89 18.74 1.48
CA LEU A 106 5.24 19.02 2.75
C LEU A 106 4.91 20.51 2.85
N VAL A 107 3.63 20.82 3.05
CA VAL A 107 3.11 22.18 3.21
C VAL A 107 2.46 22.30 4.58
N TRP A 108 2.82 23.33 5.36
CA TRP A 108 2.20 23.56 6.66
C TRP A 108 1.98 25.03 7.01
N SER A 109 1.13 25.28 8.01
CA SER A 109 1.05 26.57 8.69
C SER A 109 1.82 26.54 10.01
N PRO A 110 2.57 27.59 10.40
CA PRO A 110 3.10 27.69 11.74
C PRO A 110 1.98 27.66 12.80
N PRO A 111 2.16 26.97 13.94
CA PRO A 111 1.09 26.75 14.93
C PRO A 111 0.63 28.03 15.67
N LEU A 112 1.43 29.10 15.66
CA LEU A 112 1.17 30.36 16.39
C LEU A 112 0.99 31.59 15.48
N GLY A 113 0.60 31.40 14.21
CA GLY A 113 0.39 32.51 13.28
C GLY A 113 1.69 33.28 12.97
N ALA A 114 1.63 34.62 12.84
CA ALA A 114 2.77 35.45 12.44
C ALA A 114 3.94 35.43 13.44
N ALA A 115 3.68 35.24 14.74
CA ALA A 115 4.69 35.03 15.78
C ALA A 115 5.40 33.66 15.66
N GLY A 116 4.79 32.70 14.95
CA GLY A 116 5.34 31.37 14.70
C GLY A 116 6.47 31.31 13.66
N ARG A 117 6.78 32.40 12.96
CA ARG A 117 7.88 32.45 11.96
C ARG A 117 9.25 32.11 12.57
N ILE A 118 9.45 32.39 13.86
CA ILE A 118 10.68 32.06 14.60
C ILE A 118 10.88 30.54 14.74
N SER A 119 9.78 29.78 14.82
CA SER A 119 9.82 28.31 14.95
C SER A 119 9.98 27.58 13.60
N ASP A 120 9.80 28.27 12.47
CA ASP A 120 9.78 27.65 11.14
C ASP A 120 11.10 26.93 10.78
N PRO A 121 12.30 27.49 11.05
CA PRO A 121 13.55 26.78 10.77
C PRO A 121 13.68 25.47 11.56
N LEU A 122 13.20 25.44 12.80
CA LEU A 122 13.19 24.23 13.62
C LEU A 122 12.19 23.20 13.07
N LEU A 123 10.98 23.64 12.72
CA LEU A 123 9.95 22.78 12.12
C LEU A 123 10.42 22.20 10.78
N ARG A 124 11.08 23.01 9.93
CA ARG A 124 11.70 22.56 8.68
C ARG A 124 12.75 21.47 8.92
N ARG A 125 13.63 21.64 9.91
CA ARG A 125 14.64 20.62 10.26
C ARG A 125 14.00 19.31 10.73
N VAL A 126 12.97 19.39 11.57
CA VAL A 126 12.25 18.20 12.04
C VAL A 126 11.52 17.52 10.88
N ALA A 127 10.83 18.28 10.03
CA ALA A 127 10.17 17.77 8.84
C ALA A 127 11.14 17.10 7.87
N ALA A 128 12.29 17.72 7.59
CA ALA A 128 13.31 17.15 6.73
C ALA A 128 13.86 15.83 7.29
N ARG A 129 14.11 15.77 8.62
CA ARG A 129 14.53 14.52 9.28
C ARG A 129 13.47 13.42 9.18
N LEU A 130 12.19 13.78 9.31
CA LEU A 130 11.08 12.83 9.18
C LEU A 130 11.00 12.28 7.75
N LEU A 131 11.06 13.14 6.73
CA LEU A 131 11.03 12.72 5.33
C LEU A 131 12.24 11.87 4.97
N ALA A 132 13.45 12.25 5.42
CA ALA A 132 14.66 11.46 5.22
C ALA A 132 14.58 10.08 5.89
N ALA A 133 14.16 10.02 7.16
CA ALA A 133 14.02 8.75 7.88
C ALA A 133 12.99 7.82 7.21
N ARG A 134 11.88 8.38 6.71
CA ARG A 134 10.87 7.67 5.92
C ARG A 134 11.43 7.14 4.62
N ARG A 135 12.13 7.97 3.84
CA ARG A 135 12.80 7.56 2.60
C ARG A 135 13.73 6.38 2.87
N ASP A 136 14.59 6.47 3.86
CA ASP A 136 15.58 5.43 4.13
C ASP A 136 14.91 4.12 4.58
N ALA A 137 13.81 4.19 5.34
CA ALA A 137 13.03 3.01 5.70
C ALA A 137 12.35 2.36 4.49
N VAL A 138 11.79 3.15 3.58
CA VAL A 138 11.20 2.67 2.33
C VAL A 138 12.27 2.00 1.46
N ALA A 139 13.42 2.65 1.27
CA ALA A 139 14.51 2.12 0.47
C ALA A 139 15.04 0.79 1.02
N ARG A 140 15.26 0.69 2.35
CA ARG A 140 15.66 -0.57 2.99
C ARG A 140 14.61 -1.66 2.79
N ARG A 141 13.33 -1.34 3.02
CA ARG A 141 12.24 -2.29 2.90
C ARG A 141 12.04 -2.79 1.47
N VAL A 142 12.20 -1.92 0.48
CA VAL A 142 12.17 -2.27 -0.95
C VAL A 142 13.36 -3.17 -1.30
N ALA A 143 14.56 -2.87 -0.82
CA ALA A 143 15.74 -3.71 -1.04
C ALA A 143 15.59 -5.11 -0.43
N GLU A 144 15.01 -5.23 0.77
CA GLU A 144 14.67 -6.50 1.40
C GLU A 144 13.69 -7.33 0.56
N LEU A 145 12.69 -6.67 -0.03
CA LEU A 145 11.62 -7.32 -0.79
C LEU A 145 11.96 -7.55 -2.27
N GLY A 146 13.02 -6.92 -2.80
CA GLY A 146 13.39 -7.02 -4.22
C GLY A 146 13.68 -8.44 -4.70
N ARG A 147 13.98 -9.36 -3.79
CA ARG A 147 14.17 -10.81 -4.05
C ARG A 147 13.24 -11.70 -3.24
N ALA A 148 12.22 -11.12 -2.61
CA ALA A 148 11.27 -11.89 -1.81
C ALA A 148 10.42 -12.80 -2.69
N PRO A 149 9.97 -13.97 -2.17
CA PRO A 149 9.00 -14.80 -2.87
C PRO A 149 7.74 -14.01 -3.21
N VAL A 150 7.21 -14.25 -4.41
CA VAL A 150 6.00 -13.61 -4.91
C VAL A 150 4.81 -14.52 -4.64
N VAL A 151 3.72 -13.93 -4.19
CA VAL A 151 2.39 -14.54 -4.12
C VAL A 151 1.50 -13.78 -5.10
N VAL A 152 0.74 -14.51 -5.91
CA VAL A 152 -0.20 -13.93 -6.87
C VAL A 152 -1.64 -14.09 -6.37
N GLY A 153 -2.47 -13.07 -6.58
CA GLY A 153 -3.90 -13.13 -6.32
C GLY A 153 -4.71 -12.81 -7.58
N ALA A 154 -5.75 -13.60 -7.86
CA ALA A 154 -6.63 -13.42 -9.00
C ALA A 154 -7.84 -12.55 -8.62
N ALA A 155 -7.92 -11.35 -9.19
CA ALA A 155 -9.16 -10.61 -9.25
C ALA A 155 -10.00 -11.14 -10.42
N ILE A 156 -10.68 -12.28 -10.20
CA ILE A 156 -11.54 -12.91 -11.20
C ILE A 156 -12.85 -12.13 -11.28
N VAL A 157 -13.12 -11.51 -12.43
CA VAL A 157 -14.31 -10.67 -12.65
C VAL A 157 -15.23 -11.29 -13.69
N ARG A 158 -16.51 -11.35 -13.38
CA ARG A 158 -17.59 -11.74 -14.29
C ARG A 158 -18.84 -10.90 -13.99
N ASP A 159 -19.42 -10.28 -15.02
CA ASP A 159 -20.66 -9.48 -14.91
C ASP A 159 -20.60 -8.42 -13.79
N GLY A 160 -19.47 -7.70 -13.68
CA GLY A 160 -19.25 -6.66 -12.66
C GLY A 160 -19.10 -7.20 -11.23
N ARG A 161 -18.98 -8.52 -11.06
CA ARG A 161 -18.77 -9.17 -9.76
C ARG A 161 -17.37 -9.75 -9.66
N LEU A 162 -16.79 -9.63 -8.47
CA LEU A 162 -15.50 -10.18 -8.10
C LEU A 162 -15.71 -11.50 -7.36
N LEU A 163 -14.99 -12.55 -7.75
CA LEU A 163 -14.94 -13.79 -6.97
C LEU A 163 -14.01 -13.61 -5.78
N VAL A 164 -14.49 -13.97 -4.59
CA VAL A 164 -13.69 -14.06 -3.37
C VAL A 164 -13.84 -15.44 -2.74
N ALA A 165 -12.78 -15.88 -2.07
CA ALA A 165 -12.71 -17.16 -1.40
C ALA A 165 -12.60 -16.96 0.12
N GLN A 166 -13.28 -17.80 0.90
CA GLN A 166 -13.23 -17.75 2.36
C GLN A 166 -12.19 -18.73 2.89
N ARG A 167 -11.20 -18.21 3.62
CA ARG A 167 -10.10 -19.00 4.17
C ARG A 167 -10.59 -20.09 5.10
N SER A 168 -10.07 -21.30 4.90
CA SER A 168 -10.25 -22.44 5.81
C SER A 168 -9.19 -22.47 6.91
N TYR A 169 -7.97 -22.01 6.61
CA TYR A 169 -6.82 -22.00 7.52
C TYR A 169 -5.84 -20.84 7.19
N PRO A 170 -4.86 -20.54 8.05
CA PRO A 170 -4.72 -20.97 9.44
C PRO A 170 -5.82 -20.38 10.35
N ALA A 171 -5.95 -20.86 11.58
CA ALA A 171 -7.07 -20.54 12.47
C ALA A 171 -7.26 -19.04 12.72
N GLU A 172 -6.17 -18.27 12.73
CA GLU A 172 -6.20 -16.81 12.95
C GLU A 172 -6.84 -16.04 11.78
N LEU A 173 -6.86 -16.66 10.59
CA LEU A 173 -7.41 -16.10 9.36
C LEU A 173 -8.66 -16.85 8.88
N ALA A 174 -9.01 -17.98 9.50
CA ALA A 174 -10.18 -18.76 9.13
C ALA A 174 -11.45 -17.90 9.17
N GLY A 175 -12.27 -18.03 8.12
CA GLY A 175 -13.50 -17.24 7.96
C GLY A 175 -13.31 -15.85 7.35
N ARG A 176 -12.07 -15.35 7.20
CA ARG A 176 -11.78 -14.13 6.42
C ARG A 176 -11.86 -14.42 4.92
N TRP A 177 -12.09 -13.36 4.13
CA TRP A 177 -12.22 -13.42 2.68
C TRP A 177 -10.95 -12.90 2.00
N GLU A 178 -10.60 -13.53 0.89
CA GLU A 178 -9.43 -13.20 0.09
C GLU A 178 -9.66 -13.39 -1.41
N LEU A 179 -8.67 -12.97 -2.19
CA LEU A 179 -8.57 -13.37 -3.60
C LEU A 179 -7.92 -14.75 -3.67
N PRO A 180 -8.41 -15.65 -4.53
CA PRO A 180 -7.76 -16.94 -4.79
C PRO A 180 -6.39 -16.74 -5.44
N GLY A 181 -5.50 -17.72 -5.27
CA GLY A 181 -4.13 -17.70 -5.77
C GLY A 181 -3.11 -18.07 -4.70
N GLY A 182 -1.86 -18.20 -5.12
CA GLY A 182 -0.80 -18.71 -4.26
C GLY A 182 0.61 -18.31 -4.68
N GLY A 183 1.59 -19.11 -4.29
CA GLY A 183 3.00 -18.80 -4.51
C GLY A 183 3.39 -18.98 -5.98
N VAL A 184 4.25 -18.11 -6.48
CA VAL A 184 4.91 -18.34 -7.78
C VAL A 184 6.07 -19.30 -7.57
N GLU A 185 6.06 -20.43 -8.26
CA GLU A 185 7.12 -21.45 -8.16
C GLU A 185 8.33 -21.12 -9.05
N PRO A 186 9.52 -21.70 -8.78
CA PRO A 186 10.68 -21.50 -9.62
C PRO A 186 10.44 -21.92 -11.08
N GLY A 187 10.66 -21.00 -12.01
CA GLY A 187 10.46 -21.25 -13.44
C GLY A 187 9.06 -20.90 -13.95
N GLU A 188 8.11 -20.60 -13.06
CA GLU A 188 6.78 -20.12 -13.44
C GLU A 188 6.75 -18.60 -13.61
N THR A 189 6.00 -18.16 -14.61
CA THR A 189 5.52 -16.77 -14.69
C THR A 189 4.31 -16.57 -13.77
N GLU A 190 4.01 -15.32 -13.43
CA GLU A 190 2.83 -15.03 -12.60
C GLU A 190 1.49 -15.46 -13.22
N PRO A 191 1.24 -15.31 -14.55
CA PRO A 191 0.06 -15.87 -15.18
C PRO A 191 -0.03 -17.39 -15.06
N GLU A 192 1.08 -18.10 -15.20
CA GLU A 192 1.13 -19.57 -15.09
C GLU A 192 0.82 -20.03 -13.66
N ALA A 193 1.49 -19.43 -12.67
CA ALA A 193 1.20 -19.70 -11.26
C ALA A 193 -0.26 -19.43 -10.93
N LEU A 194 -0.82 -18.30 -11.38
CA LEU A 194 -2.21 -17.96 -11.12
C LEU A 194 -3.20 -18.94 -11.78
N ALA A 195 -2.89 -19.41 -12.99
CA ALA A 195 -3.70 -20.41 -13.68
C ALA A 195 -3.65 -21.77 -12.98
N ARG A 196 -2.47 -22.22 -12.53
CA ARG A 196 -2.29 -23.45 -11.74
C ARG A 196 -3.09 -23.38 -10.44
N GLU A 197 -2.88 -22.32 -9.65
CA GLU A 197 -3.56 -22.13 -8.36
C GLU A 197 -5.08 -22.09 -8.51
N CYS A 198 -5.62 -21.45 -9.57
CA CYS A 198 -7.06 -21.46 -9.81
C CYS A 198 -7.61 -22.84 -10.17
N VAL A 199 -6.83 -23.70 -10.83
CA VAL A 199 -7.25 -25.09 -11.08
C VAL A 199 -7.25 -25.88 -9.77
N GLU A 200 -6.22 -25.73 -8.96
CA GLU A 200 -6.06 -26.45 -7.68
C GLU A 200 -7.11 -26.02 -6.64
N GLU A 201 -7.24 -24.71 -6.41
CA GLU A 201 -8.11 -24.16 -5.36
C GLU A 201 -9.59 -24.10 -5.78
N LEU A 202 -9.85 -23.90 -7.08
CA LEU A 202 -11.20 -23.55 -7.58
C LEU A 202 -11.77 -24.53 -8.62
N ASP A 203 -11.02 -25.52 -9.10
CA ASP A 203 -11.44 -26.43 -10.18
C ASP A 203 -11.86 -25.66 -11.46
N THR A 204 -11.24 -24.51 -11.73
CA THR A 204 -11.57 -23.65 -12.87
C THR A 204 -10.33 -23.18 -13.62
N ARG A 205 -10.53 -22.87 -14.91
CA ARG A 205 -9.50 -22.30 -15.77
C ARG A 205 -9.78 -20.81 -15.96
N ILE A 206 -8.71 -20.02 -15.90
CA ILE A 206 -8.76 -18.57 -16.06
C ILE A 206 -7.82 -18.09 -17.16
N VAL A 207 -8.11 -16.91 -17.70
CA VAL A 207 -7.18 -16.12 -18.49
C VAL A 207 -6.73 -14.95 -17.63
N ALA A 208 -5.44 -14.94 -17.26
CA ALA A 208 -4.85 -13.89 -16.45
C ALA A 208 -4.66 -12.62 -17.30
N GLY A 209 -5.15 -11.50 -16.80
CA GLY A 209 -4.96 -10.17 -17.36
C GLY A 209 -3.82 -9.43 -16.67
N ASP A 210 -3.90 -8.10 -16.68
CA ASP A 210 -2.83 -7.22 -16.19
C ASP A 210 -2.74 -7.16 -14.67
N ARG A 211 -1.56 -6.77 -14.18
CA ARG A 211 -1.36 -6.40 -12.77
C ARG A 211 -2.16 -5.15 -12.44
N ILE A 212 -2.77 -5.13 -11.26
CA ILE A 212 -3.51 -3.98 -10.76
C ILE A 212 -3.01 -3.55 -9.39
N GLY A 213 -3.07 -2.24 -9.15
CA GLY A 213 -2.66 -1.67 -7.88
C GLY A 213 -1.15 -1.74 -7.64
N THR A 214 -0.77 -1.72 -6.36
CA THR A 214 0.62 -1.75 -5.89
C THR A 214 1.04 -3.16 -5.50
N ASP A 215 2.33 -3.45 -5.52
CA ASP A 215 2.90 -4.70 -5.00
C ASP A 215 2.91 -4.63 -3.46
N LEU A 216 2.15 -5.49 -2.78
CA LEU A 216 1.89 -5.37 -1.34
C LEU A 216 2.86 -6.22 -0.52
N PRO A 217 3.58 -5.63 0.46
CA PRO A 217 4.33 -6.42 1.43
C PRO A 217 3.39 -7.28 2.27
N ILE A 218 3.65 -8.59 2.30
CA ILE A 218 2.97 -9.55 3.19
C ILE A 218 4.03 -10.33 3.97
N GLY A 219 4.46 -9.76 5.09
CA GLY A 219 5.57 -10.30 5.88
C GLY A 219 6.89 -10.24 5.11
N ARG A 220 7.42 -11.40 4.71
CA ARG A 220 8.68 -11.51 3.92
C ARG A 220 8.43 -11.85 2.45
N ARG A 221 7.19 -11.72 1.99
CA ARG A 221 6.76 -11.99 0.61
C ARG A 221 6.13 -10.74 0.01
N VAL A 222 5.92 -10.76 -1.30
CA VAL A 222 5.22 -9.69 -2.03
C VAL A 222 3.97 -10.26 -2.69
N LEU A 223 2.80 -9.72 -2.35
CA LEU A 223 1.53 -10.03 -3.00
C LEU A 223 1.35 -9.14 -4.22
N ARG A 224 1.09 -9.76 -5.38
CA ARG A 224 0.78 -9.08 -6.65
C ARG A 224 -0.59 -9.52 -7.13
N ILE A 225 -1.46 -8.56 -7.42
CA ILE A 225 -2.82 -8.86 -7.87
C ILE A 225 -2.89 -8.69 -9.38
N ARG A 226 -3.47 -9.69 -10.05
CA ARG A 226 -3.78 -9.62 -11.48
C ARG A 226 -5.28 -9.71 -11.69
N THR A 227 -5.77 -9.00 -12.69
CA THR A 227 -7.12 -9.27 -13.20
C THR A 227 -7.18 -10.66 -13.83
N ALA A 228 -8.36 -11.27 -13.84
CA ALA A 228 -8.58 -12.53 -14.51
C ALA A 228 -10.02 -12.65 -14.99
N THR A 229 -10.23 -13.42 -16.05
CA THR A 229 -11.55 -13.84 -16.51
C THR A 229 -11.62 -15.36 -16.56
N LEU A 230 -12.81 -15.92 -16.49
CA LEU A 230 -12.98 -17.35 -16.70
C LEU A 230 -12.66 -17.69 -18.16
N ALA A 231 -11.86 -18.72 -18.38
CA ALA A 231 -11.55 -19.17 -19.73
C ALA A 231 -12.83 -19.74 -20.39
N PRO A 232 -13.00 -19.58 -21.72
CA PRO A 232 -14.14 -20.15 -22.42
C PRO A 232 -14.30 -21.67 -22.16
N GLY A 233 -15.49 -22.07 -21.73
CA GLY A 233 -15.79 -23.47 -21.40
C GLY A 233 -15.09 -23.99 -20.14
N SER A 234 -14.57 -23.12 -19.26
CA SER A 234 -14.10 -23.57 -17.96
C SER A 234 -15.27 -24.01 -17.06
N PRO A 235 -15.04 -24.95 -16.13
CA PRO A 235 -16.03 -25.26 -15.11
C PRO A 235 -16.32 -24.05 -14.22
N GLU A 236 -17.54 -24.00 -13.66
CA GLU A 236 -17.88 -22.99 -12.64
C GLU A 236 -16.98 -23.18 -11.41
N PRO A 237 -16.38 -22.10 -10.86
CA PRO A 237 -15.50 -22.19 -9.69
C PRO A 237 -16.16 -22.87 -8.48
N ARG A 238 -15.41 -23.75 -7.81
CA ARG A 238 -15.84 -24.50 -6.62
C ARG A 238 -14.78 -24.41 -5.54
N ALA A 239 -15.17 -24.17 -4.29
CA ALA A 239 -14.20 -24.16 -3.20
C ALA A 239 -13.63 -25.58 -2.97
N ARG A 240 -12.37 -25.82 -3.34
CA ARG A 240 -11.66 -27.07 -3.05
C ARG A 240 -10.91 -26.99 -1.72
N GLU A 241 -10.17 -25.92 -1.53
CA GLU A 241 -9.36 -25.68 -0.32
C GLU A 241 -9.94 -24.58 0.58
N HIS A 242 -10.93 -23.84 0.07
CA HIS A 242 -11.66 -22.80 0.80
C HIS A 242 -12.96 -23.31 1.42
N ARG A 243 -13.49 -22.56 2.38
CA ARG A 243 -14.75 -22.89 3.04
C ARG A 243 -15.97 -22.52 2.20
N ALA A 244 -15.86 -21.45 1.44
CA ALA A 244 -16.94 -20.92 0.60
C ALA A 244 -16.37 -20.00 -0.49
N LEU A 245 -17.10 -19.89 -1.60
CA LEU A 245 -16.88 -18.86 -2.62
C LEU A 245 -18.07 -17.91 -2.67
N ARG A 246 -17.82 -16.63 -2.99
CA ARG A 246 -18.89 -15.65 -3.26
C ARG A 246 -18.51 -14.74 -4.42
N TRP A 247 -19.49 -14.47 -5.27
CA TRP A 247 -19.45 -13.39 -6.23
C TRP A 247 -19.98 -12.11 -5.57
N LEU A 248 -19.10 -11.14 -5.34
CA LEU A 248 -19.46 -9.86 -4.71
C LEU A 248 -19.56 -8.78 -5.76
N TYR A 249 -20.65 -7.98 -5.69
CA TYR A 249 -20.74 -6.76 -6.48
C TYR A 249 -19.68 -5.76 -6.00
N CYS A 250 -18.80 -5.35 -6.91
CA CYS A 250 -17.86 -4.28 -6.59
C CYS A 250 -18.45 -2.97 -7.12
N ARG A 251 -18.77 -2.05 -6.19
CA ARG A 251 -19.30 -0.71 -6.55
C ARG A 251 -18.36 0.09 -7.47
N TRP A 252 -17.09 -0.31 -7.56
CA TRP A 252 -16.09 0.26 -8.46
C TRP A 252 -16.22 -0.18 -9.93
N PHE A 253 -16.84 -1.34 -10.23
CA PHE A 253 -17.07 -1.79 -11.61
C PHE A 253 -18.36 -1.22 -12.23
N GLY A 254 -19.25 -0.69 -11.41
CA GLY A 254 -20.54 -0.13 -11.83
C GLY A 254 -20.53 1.37 -12.05
N GLY A 255 -19.40 1.95 -12.48
CA GLY A 255 -19.32 3.39 -12.74
C GLY A 255 -20.21 3.83 -13.89
N GLN A 256 -21.42 4.28 -13.56
CA GLN A 256 -22.04 5.48 -14.12
C GLN A 256 -22.44 6.39 -12.96
#